data_AF-A0A2M7X901-F1
#
_entry.id   AF-A0A2M7X901-F1
#
_cell.length_a   1.000
_cell.length_b   1.000
_cell.length_c   1.000
_cell.angle_alpha   90.00
_cell.angle_beta   90.00
_cell.angle_gamma   90.00
#
_symmetry.space_group_name_H-M   'P 1'
#
loop_
_entity.id
_entity.type
_entity.pdbx_description
1 polymer ?
#
loop_
_entity_poly.entity_id
_entity_poly.type
_entity_poly.pdbx_seq_one_letter_code
_entity_poly.pdbx_strand_id
1 'polypeptide(L)'
;MLLLWNRTMSNPRIFSPGNVGLWAGICLAAAATATETQPANPDRAIQDEVIYFVLPDRFANGDPGNDLGGYPDQPELSGFDPTHKGYFHGGDL
;
A
#
# COMPACT_ATOMS: atom_id res chain seq x y z
N MET A 1 -15.21 29.83 25.07
CA MET A 1 -14.52 29.65 23.77
C MET A 1 -15.29 28.62 22.92
N LEU A 2 -16.57 28.91 22.63
CA LEU A 2 -17.51 28.01 21.93
C LEU A 2 -18.45 28.84 21.05
N LEU A 3 -17.93 29.91 20.44
CA LEU A 3 -18.73 30.91 19.71
C LEU A 3 -18.16 31.23 18.32
N LEU A 4 -17.02 30.67 17.93
CA LEU A 4 -16.41 30.92 16.61
C LEU A 4 -16.85 29.91 15.52
N TRP A 5 -17.44 28.77 15.89
CA TRP A 5 -17.79 27.72 14.93
C TRP A 5 -19.15 27.92 14.24
N ASN A 6 -20.08 28.66 14.84
CA ASN A 6 -21.47 28.69 14.35
C ASN A 6 -21.80 29.84 13.38
N ARG A 7 -20.79 30.58 12.89
CA ARG A 7 -21.00 31.67 11.90
C ARG A 7 -20.82 31.24 10.45
N THR A 8 -20.36 30.02 10.18
CA THR A 8 -20.07 29.57 8.80
C THR A 8 -21.31 29.00 8.08
N MET A 9 -22.37 28.61 8.81
CA MET A 9 -23.56 27.98 8.23
C MET A 9 -24.69 28.96 7.85
N SER A 10 -24.49 30.27 8.00
CA SER A 10 -25.55 31.29 7.81
C SER A 10 -25.23 32.34 6.74
N ASN A 11 -24.21 32.14 5.90
CA ASN A 11 -23.91 33.05 4.79
C ASN A 11 -24.34 32.47 3.44
N PRO A 12 -25.51 32.86 2.88
CA PRO A 12 -25.99 32.40 1.58
C PRO A 12 -25.19 32.94 0.38
N ARG A 13 -24.09 33.69 0.62
CA ARG A 13 -23.25 34.27 -0.44
C ARG A 13 -22.16 33.35 -0.99
N ILE A 14 -22.05 32.11 -0.51
CA ILE A 14 -21.06 31.14 -1.01
C ILE A 14 -21.63 30.27 -2.14
N PHE A 15 -22.96 30.25 -2.34
CA PHE A 15 -23.59 29.52 -3.43
C PHE A 15 -23.80 30.44 -4.65
N SER A 16 -22.73 30.67 -5.40
CA SER A 16 -22.87 31.11 -6.80
C SER A 16 -23.03 29.86 -7.67
N PRO A 17 -24.09 29.73 -8.49
CA PRO A 17 -24.31 28.57 -9.35
C PRO A 17 -23.37 28.53 -10.57
N GLY A 18 -22.21 29.19 -10.51
CA GLY A 18 -21.36 29.50 -11.66
C GLY A 18 -20.11 28.66 -11.87
N ASN A 19 -19.82 27.64 -11.04
CA ASN A 19 -18.63 26.79 -11.23
C ASN A 19 -19.01 25.31 -11.34
N VAL A 20 -19.80 25.01 -12.38
CA VAL A 20 -19.85 23.67 -12.99
C VAL A 20 -18.58 23.48 -13.81
N GLY A 21 -17.48 23.12 -13.14
CA GLY A 21 -16.19 23.01 -13.78
C GLY A 21 -15.30 21.98 -13.12
N LEU A 22 -15.32 20.78 -13.71
CA LEU A 22 -14.22 19.81 -13.70
C LEU A 22 -13.66 19.38 -12.33
N TRP A 23 -14.33 18.47 -11.62
CA TRP A 23 -13.63 17.49 -10.77
C TRP A 23 -14.42 16.17 -10.68
N ALA A 24 -14.90 15.66 -11.82
CA ALA A 24 -15.39 14.28 -11.90
C ALA A 24 -14.25 13.37 -12.38
N GLY A 25 -13.18 13.27 -11.58
CA GLY A 25 -12.16 12.24 -11.77
C GLY A 25 -12.71 10.93 -11.24
N ILE A 26 -13.15 10.06 -12.14
CA ILE A 26 -13.53 8.68 -11.84
C ILE A 26 -12.30 7.97 -11.28
N CYS A 27 -12.25 7.78 -9.96
CA CYS A 27 -11.34 6.83 -9.34
C CYS A 27 -11.93 5.43 -9.60
N LEU A 28 -11.50 4.80 -10.68
CA LEU A 28 -11.75 3.38 -10.91
C LEU A 28 -10.93 2.60 -9.87
N ALA A 29 -11.57 2.22 -8.77
CA ALA A 29 -10.96 1.37 -7.76
C ALA A 29 -10.79 -0.04 -8.35
N ALA A 30 -9.60 -0.38 -8.81
CA ALA A 30 -9.21 -1.76 -9.05
C ALA A 30 -9.08 -2.45 -7.68
N ALA A 31 -10.17 -3.08 -7.23
CA ALA A 31 -10.13 -3.95 -6.06
C ALA A 31 -9.34 -5.22 -6.46
N ALA A 32 -8.04 -5.19 -6.27
CA ALA A 32 -7.23 -6.41 -6.27
C ALA A 32 -7.76 -7.29 -5.14
N THR A 33 -8.41 -8.40 -5.49
CA THR A 33 -8.77 -9.44 -4.52
C THR A 33 -7.46 -10.09 -4.08
N ALA A 34 -6.88 -9.58 -3.00
CA ALA A 34 -5.85 -10.31 -2.27
C ALA A 34 -6.48 -11.65 -1.88
N THR A 35 -5.95 -12.75 -2.42
CA THR A 35 -6.34 -14.07 -1.97
C THR A 35 -5.74 -14.21 -0.57
N GLU A 36 -6.59 -14.08 0.44
CA GLU A 36 -6.18 -14.32 1.82
C GLU A 36 -5.80 -15.80 1.92
N THR A 37 -4.50 -16.07 2.05
CA THR A 37 -4.01 -17.41 2.38
C THR A 37 -4.64 -17.80 3.70
N GLN A 38 -5.60 -18.73 3.66
CA GLN A 38 -6.24 -19.28 4.85
C GLN A 38 -5.12 -19.67 5.83
N PRO A 39 -5.09 -19.10 7.06
CA PRO A 39 -4.07 -19.47 8.01
C PRO A 39 -4.14 -20.98 8.25
N ALA A 40 -2.97 -21.59 8.49
CA ALA A 40 -2.88 -22.97 8.94
C ALA A 40 -3.94 -23.23 10.02
N ASN A 41 -4.69 -24.33 9.87
CA ASN A 41 -5.83 -24.63 10.73
C ASN A 41 -5.43 -24.41 12.21
N PRO A 42 -5.93 -23.34 12.87
CA PRO A 42 -5.42 -22.93 14.18
C PRO A 42 -5.72 -23.96 15.28
N ASP A 43 -6.59 -24.93 14.97
CA ASP A 43 -6.94 -26.03 15.86
C ASP A 43 -5.88 -27.14 15.89
N ARG A 44 -4.88 -27.12 14.99
CA ARG A 44 -3.78 -28.09 15.00
C ARG A 44 -2.69 -27.62 15.95
N ALA A 45 -2.15 -28.57 16.71
CA ALA A 45 -1.10 -28.26 17.65
C ALA A 45 0.25 -28.07 16.92
N ILE A 46 1.07 -27.14 17.39
CA ILE A 46 2.33 -26.75 16.71
C ILE A 46 3.28 -27.94 16.50
N GLN A 47 3.25 -28.94 17.38
CA GLN A 47 4.06 -30.16 17.21
C GLN A 47 3.69 -31.01 15.98
N ASP A 48 2.49 -30.82 15.43
CA ASP A 48 1.99 -31.53 14.25
C ASP A 48 2.28 -30.74 12.94
N GLU A 49 2.90 -29.56 13.03
CA GLU A 49 3.21 -28.70 11.89
C GLU A 49 4.64 -28.88 11.37
N VAL A 50 4.81 -28.68 10.06
CA VAL A 50 6.13 -28.55 9.43
C VAL A 50 6.36 -27.08 9.08
N ILE A 51 7.36 -26.47 9.72
CA ILE A 51 7.65 -25.05 9.56
C ILE A 51 8.82 -24.87 8.59
N TYR A 52 8.57 -24.13 7.51
CA TYR A 52 9.60 -23.68 6.59
C TYR A 52 9.98 -22.24 6.93
N PHE A 53 11.25 -22.03 7.30
CA PHE A 53 11.79 -20.70 7.49
C PHE A 53 12.27 -20.15 6.14
N VAL A 54 11.60 -19.11 5.66
CA VAL A 54 11.95 -18.41 4.42
C VAL A 54 12.44 -17.01 4.75
N LEU A 55 13.39 -16.53 3.95
CA LEU A 55 13.75 -15.12 3.88
C LEU A 55 13.05 -14.56 2.64
N PRO A 56 11.97 -13.76 2.77
CA PRO A 56 11.16 -13.33 1.63
C PRO A 56 11.99 -12.70 0.52
N ASP A 57 12.87 -11.75 0.86
CA ASP A 57 13.79 -11.06 -0.07
C ASP A 57 14.63 -12.00 -0.94
N ARG A 58 14.93 -13.22 -0.46
CA ARG A 58 15.79 -14.20 -1.15
C ARG A 58 15.03 -15.41 -1.67
N PHE A 59 13.70 -15.39 -1.63
CA PHE A 59 12.87 -16.50 -2.02
C PHE A 59 12.41 -16.39 -3.48
N ALA A 60 11.55 -15.40 -3.78
CA ALA A 60 11.03 -15.15 -5.11
C ALA A 60 10.58 -13.69 -5.24
N ASN A 61 10.82 -13.07 -6.39
CA ASN A 61 10.32 -11.73 -6.75
C ASN A 61 9.10 -11.91 -7.65
N GLY A 62 7.91 -11.67 -7.11
CA GLY A 62 6.62 -11.81 -7.76
C GLY A 62 6.13 -10.52 -8.43
N ASP A 63 6.45 -9.36 -7.86
CA ASP A 63 6.07 -8.04 -8.35
C ASP A 63 7.26 -7.07 -8.40
N PRO A 64 7.96 -6.99 -9.55
CA PRO A 64 9.06 -6.04 -9.75
C PRO A 64 8.66 -4.56 -9.65
N GLY A 65 7.35 -4.24 -9.66
CA GLY A 65 6.86 -2.88 -9.49
C GLY A 65 7.14 -2.29 -8.11
N ASN A 66 7.37 -3.16 -7.11
CA ASN A 66 7.64 -2.75 -5.74
C ASN A 66 9.14 -2.75 -5.36
N ASP A 67 10.02 -3.26 -6.23
CA ASP A 67 11.46 -3.44 -5.97
C ASP A 67 12.16 -2.17 -5.49
N LEU A 68 11.79 -1.03 -6.08
CA LEU A 68 12.40 0.26 -5.78
C LEU A 68 11.76 0.98 -4.59
N GLY A 69 10.66 0.47 -4.04
CA GLY A 69 9.93 1.09 -2.94
C GLY A 69 9.43 2.52 -3.23
N GLY A 70 9.27 2.88 -4.51
CA GLY A 70 8.90 4.23 -4.95
C GLY A 70 10.04 5.25 -5.03
N TYR A 71 11.30 4.80 -4.91
CA TYR A 71 12.49 5.62 -5.12
C TYR A 71 13.02 5.52 -6.56
N PRO A 72 13.89 6.44 -6.99
CA PRO A 72 14.64 6.26 -8.24
C PRO A 72 15.46 4.98 -8.22
N ASP A 73 15.71 4.43 -9.42
CA ASP A 73 16.58 3.27 -9.64
C ASP A 73 18.06 3.62 -9.39
N GLN A 74 18.38 3.80 -8.11
CA GLN A 74 19.72 4.05 -7.57
C GLN A 74 19.87 3.20 -6.31
N PRO A 75 20.83 2.26 -6.24
CA PRO A 75 20.97 1.34 -5.12
C PRO A 75 21.12 2.04 -3.77
N GLU A 76 21.79 3.19 -3.72
CA GLU A 76 21.98 3.96 -2.49
C GLU A 76 20.71 4.64 -1.98
N LEU A 77 19.69 4.80 -2.84
CA LEU A 77 18.42 5.40 -2.50
C LEU A 77 17.31 4.36 -2.31
N SER A 78 17.11 3.50 -3.31
CA SER A 78 16.11 2.43 -3.29
C SER A 78 16.49 1.28 -2.36
N GLY A 79 17.79 1.05 -2.17
CA GLY A 79 18.29 -0.14 -1.47
C GLY A 79 18.21 -1.42 -2.31
N PHE A 80 17.83 -1.35 -3.58
CA PHE A 80 17.69 -2.51 -4.47
C PHE A 80 18.91 -2.69 -5.37
N ASP A 81 19.55 -3.86 -5.27
CA ASP A 81 20.58 -4.33 -6.19
C ASP A 81 20.69 -5.87 -6.04
N PRO A 82 20.06 -6.65 -6.94
CA PRO A 82 20.06 -8.11 -6.86
C PRO A 82 21.44 -8.73 -7.14
N THR A 83 22.43 -7.95 -7.58
CA THR A 83 23.80 -8.41 -7.83
C THR A 83 24.71 -8.30 -6.61
N HIS A 84 24.31 -7.53 -5.60
CA HIS A 84 25.11 -7.27 -4.41
C HIS A 84 24.38 -7.70 -3.13
N LYS A 85 24.97 -8.68 -2.43
CA LYS A 85 24.41 -9.33 -1.23
C LYS A 85 23.94 -8.39 -0.10
N GLY A 86 24.45 -7.16 -0.06
CA GLY A 86 24.13 -6.14 0.94
C GLY A 86 22.87 -5.33 0.66
N TYR A 87 22.23 -5.54 -0.49
CA TYR A 87 21.02 -4.84 -0.91
C TYR A 87 19.83 -5.81 -0.98
N PHE A 88 18.63 -5.26 -1.16
CA PHE A 88 17.43 -6.02 -1.46
C PHE A 88 17.54 -6.66 -2.85
N HIS A 89 17.02 -7.88 -2.97
CA HIS A 89 17.00 -8.68 -4.20
C HIS A 89 15.59 -8.76 -4.79
N GLY A 90 14.60 -8.11 -4.16
CA GLY A 90 13.24 -7.92 -4.68
C GLY A 90 12.27 -9.01 -4.27
N GLY A 91 12.65 -9.88 -3.33
CA GLY A 91 11.73 -10.92 -2.89
C GLY A 91 10.58 -10.34 -2.07
N ASP A 92 9.36 -10.77 -2.39
CA ASP A 92 8.10 -10.20 -1.89
C ASP A 92 7.09 -11.29 -1.48
N LEU A 93 5.83 -10.89 -1.24
CA LEU A 93 4.73 -11.72 -0.73
C LEU A 93 3.63 -11.94 -1.77
#